data_AF-A0A315VHP0-F1
#
_entry.id   AF-A0A315VHP0-F1
#
_cell.length_a   1.000
_cell.length_b   1.000
_cell.length_c   1.000
_cell.angle_alpha   90.00
_cell.angle_beta   90.00
_cell.angle_gamma   90.00
#
_symmetry.space_group_name_H-M   'P 1'
#
loop_
_entity.id
_entity.type
_entity.pdbx_description
1 polymer ?
#
loop_
_entity_poly.entity_id
_entity_poly.type
_entity_poly.pdbx_seq_one_letter_code
_entity_poly.pdbx_strand_id
1 'polypeptide(L)'
;MSRILIVGAGLTGSLCAYLLKRVLQSKAQLVVWDKAKGAGGRMSTSRPPDPTSHSADLGAQYITATFAYAQSHSKYASPDHF
;
A
#
# COMPACT_ATOMS: atom_id res chain seq x y z
N MET A 1 -20.29 -7.06 15.39
CA MET A 1 -19.44 -6.24 14.50
C MET A 1 -18.44 -7.17 13.84
N SER A 2 -18.36 -7.21 12.51
CA SER A 2 -17.48 -8.17 11.82
C SER A 2 -16.02 -7.74 11.90
N ARG A 3 -15.11 -8.68 12.11
CA ARG A 3 -13.66 -8.45 12.14
C ARG A 3 -13.02 -9.08 10.91
N ILE A 4 -12.23 -8.31 10.19
CA ILE A 4 -11.56 -8.75 8.97
C ILE A 4 -10.06 -8.61 9.20
N LEU A 5 -9.35 -9.74 9.08
CA LEU A 5 -7.89 -9.77 9.10
C LEU A 5 -7.36 -9.78 7.66
N ILE A 6 -6.44 -8.86 7.37
CA ILE A 6 -5.66 -8.84 6.13
C ILE A 6 -4.24 -9.25 6.50
N VAL A 7 -3.76 -10.33 5.89
CA VAL A 7 -2.40 -10.83 6.10
C VAL A 7 -1.50 -10.31 4.98
N GLY A 8 -0.54 -9.46 5.35
CA GLY A 8 0.39 -8.77 4.47
C GLY A 8 0.05 -7.28 4.33
N ALA A 9 0.97 -6.40 4.72
CA ALA A 9 0.95 -4.95 4.55
C ALA A 9 1.80 -4.49 3.35
N GLY A 10 1.84 -5.31 2.29
CA GLY A 10 2.37 -4.92 0.98
C GLY A 10 1.35 -4.10 0.17
N LEU A 11 1.70 -3.72 -1.06
CA LEU A 11 0.85 -2.88 -1.94
C LEU A 11 -0.61 -3.37 -2.01
N THR A 12 -0.82 -4.66 -2.30
CA THR A 12 -2.16 -5.25 -2.44
C THR A 12 -2.94 -5.24 -1.13
N GLY A 13 -2.31 -5.65 -0.02
CA GLY A 13 -2.99 -5.70 1.28
C GLY A 13 -3.38 -4.31 1.78
N SER A 14 -2.48 -3.33 1.60
CA SER A 14 -2.74 -1.93 1.93
C SER A 14 -3.86 -1.32 1.08
N LEU A 15 -3.86 -1.56 -0.24
CA LEU A 15 -4.93 -1.10 -1.12
C LEU A 15 -6.28 -1.76 -0.78
N CYS A 16 -6.27 -3.05 -0.48
CA CYS A 16 -7.45 -3.78 -0.02
C CYS A 16 -8.00 -3.19 1.28
N ALA A 17 -7.15 -2.95 2.27
CA ALA A 17 -7.53 -2.32 3.53
C ALA A 17 -8.14 -0.92 3.30
N TYR A 18 -7.53 -0.10 2.44
CA TYR A 18 -8.04 1.23 2.10
C TYR A 18 -9.42 1.18 1.44
N LEU A 19 -9.58 0.35 0.41
CA LEU A 19 -10.86 0.22 -0.31
C LEU A 19 -11.96 -0.36 0.59
N LEU A 20 -11.66 -1.39 1.38
CA LEU A 20 -12.61 -1.96 2.33
C LEU A 20 -13.00 -0.93 3.40
N LYS A 21 -12.06 -0.12 3.89
CA LYS A 21 -12.36 0.93 4.87
C LYS A 21 -13.33 1.96 4.31
N ARG A 22 -13.19 2.34 3.03
CA ARG A 22 -14.11 3.26 2.34
C ARG A 22 -15.52 2.69 2.21
N VAL A 23 -15.64 1.41 1.85
CA VAL A 23 -16.94 0.77 1.60
C VAL A 23 -17.64 0.38 2.90
N LEU A 24 -16.90 -0.16 3.87
CA LEU A 24 -17.46 -0.72 5.11
C LEU A 24 -17.57 0.32 6.23
N GLN A 25 -16.78 1.40 6.20
CA GLN A 25 -16.81 2.46 7.21
C GLN A 25 -16.77 1.89 8.64
N SER A 26 -17.77 2.17 9.47
CA SER A 26 -17.91 1.68 10.85
C SER A 26 -18.55 0.29 10.97
N LYS A 27 -18.93 -0.35 9.86
CA LYS A 27 -19.64 -1.65 9.86
C LYS A 27 -18.71 -2.84 10.15
N ALA A 28 -17.40 -2.68 9.97
CA ALA A 28 -16.41 -3.71 10.22
C ALA A 28 -15.12 -3.14 10.81
N GLN A 29 -14.47 -3.92 11.67
CA GLN A 29 -13.13 -3.64 12.16
C GLN A 29 -12.11 -4.32 11.24
N LEU A 30 -11.22 -3.52 10.63
CA LEU A 30 -10.11 -4.02 9.83
C LEU A 30 -8.85 -4.12 10.69
N VAL A 31 -8.15 -5.25 10.58
CA VAL A 31 -6.84 -5.49 11.20
C VAL A 31 -5.88 -5.94 10.10
N VAL A 32 -4.68 -5.39 10.05
CA VAL A 32 -3.64 -5.78 9.10
C VAL A 32 -2.46 -6.34 9.89
N TRP A 33 -2.03 -7.55 9.57
CA TRP A 33 -0.83 -8.17 10.13
C TRP A 33 0.21 -8.35 9.05
N ASP A 34 1.44 -7.93 9.32
CA ASP A 34 2.60 -8.24 8.50
C ASP A 34 3.68 -8.88 9.39
N LYS A 35 4.40 -9.85 8.84
CA LYS A 35 5.54 -10.49 9.53
C LYS A 35 6.73 -9.53 9.63
N ALA A 36 6.88 -8.63 8.66
CA ALA A 36 7.98 -7.70 8.59
C ALA A 36 7.89 -6.61 9.68
N LYS A 37 9.02 -5.97 9.96
CA LYS A 37 9.09 -4.84 10.91
C LYS A 37 8.42 -3.56 10.39
N GLY A 38 8.04 -3.52 9.12
CA GLY A 38 7.42 -2.36 8.48
C GLY A 38 6.59 -2.78 7.27
N ALA A 39 5.74 -1.86 6.82
CA ALA A 39 4.90 -2.06 5.64
C ALA A 39 5.70 -1.94 4.33
N GLY A 40 5.10 -2.37 3.22
CA GLY A 40 5.62 -2.20 1.87
C GLY A 40 5.93 -3.51 1.16
N GLY A 41 6.36 -4.55 1.88
CA GLY A 41 6.73 -5.84 1.28
C GLY A 41 7.77 -5.65 0.17
N ARG A 42 7.47 -6.09 -1.06
CA ARG A 42 8.36 -5.90 -2.23
C ARG A 42 8.44 -4.45 -2.74
N MET A 43 7.80 -3.49 -2.08
CA MET A 43 7.93 -2.06 -2.36
C MET A 43 8.47 -1.28 -1.15
N SER A 44 9.15 -1.96 -0.22
CA SER A 44 9.76 -1.29 0.92
C SER A 44 11.04 -0.56 0.52
N THR A 45 11.19 0.66 1.02
CA THR A 45 12.45 1.40 1.00
C THR A 45 13.30 1.03 2.21
N SER A 46 14.52 0.55 1.97
CA SER A 46 15.54 0.34 3.00
C SER A 46 16.10 1.69 3.44
N ARG A 47 16.11 1.94 4.75
CA ARG A 47 16.65 3.16 5.34
C ARG A 47 17.86 2.80 6.20
N PRO A 48 19.02 3.41 5.93
CA PRO A 48 20.20 3.21 6.76
C PRO A 48 19.97 3.78 8.16
N PRO A 49 20.63 3.24 9.20
CA PRO A 49 20.56 3.79 10.56
C PRO A 49 21.19 5.18 10.66
N ASP A 50 22.18 5.47 9.81
CA ASP A 50 22.86 6.74 9.71
C ASP A 50 22.07 7.72 8.83
N PRO A 51 21.64 8.90 9.35
CA PRO A 51 20.91 9.90 8.59
C PRO A 51 21.69 10.51 7.42
N THR A 52 23.01 10.39 7.41
CA THR A 52 23.86 10.89 6.31
C THR A 52 23.94 9.93 5.13
N SER A 53 23.44 8.70 5.30
CA SER A 53 23.43 7.67 4.27
C SER A 53 22.12 7.69 3.46
N HIS A 54 22.18 7.22 2.22
CA HIS A 54 21.02 7.23 1.32
C HIS A 54 20.10 6.02 1.52
N SER A 55 18.79 6.27 1.43
CA SER A 55 17.79 5.22 1.34
C SER A 55 17.80 4.57 -0.03
N ALA A 56 17.44 3.28 -0.09
CA ALA A 56 17.35 2.55 -1.36
C ALA A 56 16.09 1.69 -1.40
N ASP A 57 15.39 1.72 -2.53
CA ASP A 57 14.36 0.73 -2.81
C ASP A 57 15.06 -0.56 -3.22
N LEU A 58 14.83 -1.64 -2.49
CA LEU A 58 15.46 -2.95 -2.77
C LEU A 58 14.55 -3.89 -3.57
N GLY A 59 13.29 -3.50 -3.77
CA GLY A 59 12.30 -4.24 -4.51
C GLY A 59 11.91 -3.52 -5.80
N ALA A 60 10.63 -3.19 -5.96
CA ALA A 60 10.15 -2.42 -7.11
C ALA A 60 10.83 -1.05 -7.19
N GLN A 61 11.41 -0.73 -8.34
CA GLN A 61 12.16 0.52 -8.57
C GLN A 61 11.31 1.62 -9.20
N TYR A 62 10.36 1.23 -10.04
CA TYR A 62 9.54 2.16 -10.81
C TYR A 62 8.13 1.62 -10.97
N ILE A 63 7.19 2.56 -11.08
CA ILE A 63 5.82 2.27 -11.52
C ILE A 63 5.77 2.58 -13.01
N THR A 64 5.52 1.56 -13.82
CA THR A 64 5.23 1.72 -15.25
C THR A 64 3.74 1.50 -15.48
N ALA A 65 3.13 2.39 -16.25
CA ALA A 65 1.72 2.31 -16.60
C ALA A 65 1.57 2.36 -18.12
N THR A 66 0.96 1.33 -18.68
CA THR A 66 0.52 1.39 -20.08
C THR A 66 -0.62 2.39 -20.21
N PHE A 67 -0.80 2.97 -21.40
CA PHE A 67 -1.90 3.92 -21.64
C PHE A 67 -3.26 3.36 -21.24
N ALA A 68 -3.56 2.12 -21.64
CA ALA A 68 -4.81 1.45 -21.29
C ALA A 68 -4.99 1.26 -19.77
N TYR A 69 -3.92 0.93 -19.05
CA TYR A 69 -3.98 0.77 -17.60
C TYR A 69 -4.19 2.12 -16.89
N ALA A 70 -3.47 3.16 -17.31
CA ALA A 70 -3.63 4.52 -16.78
C ALA A 70 -5.05 5.05 -17.02
N GLN A 71 -5.62 4.81 -18.20
CA GLN A 71 -6.99 5.24 -18.51
C GLN A 71 -8.03 4.53 -17.63
N SER A 72 -7.93 3.20 -17.52
CA SER A 72 -8.87 2.38 -16.71
C SER A 72 -8.72 2.59 -15.20
N HIS A 73 -7.55 3.03 -14.74
CA HIS A 73 -7.26 3.26 -13.32
C HIS A 73 -7.10 4.75 -12.97
N SER A 74 -7.53 5.64 -13.84
CA SER A 74 -7.40 7.11 -13.71
C SER A 74 -7.94 7.65 -12.39
N LYS A 75 -9.02 7.06 -11.86
CA LYS A 75 -9.60 7.41 -10.55
C LYS A 75 -8.65 7.27 -9.35
N TYR A 76 -7.55 6.53 -9.50
CA TYR A 76 -6.53 6.37 -8.45
C TYR A 76 -5.33 7.29 -8.63
N ALA A 77 -5.28 8.05 -9.73
CA ALA A 77 -4.21 8.97 -10.07
C ALA A 77 -4.67 10.44 -10.06
N SER A 78 -5.94 10.72 -9.77
CA SER A 78 -6.46 12.09 -9.70
C SER A 78 -6.07 12.78 -8.39
N PRO A 79 -5.77 14.10 -8.41
CA PRO A 79 -5.31 14.86 -7.25
C PRO A 79 -6.29 14.86 -6.07
N ASP A 80 -7.58 14.58 -6.30
CA ASP A 80 -8.60 14.51 -5.23
C ASP A 80 -8.45 13.33 -4.26
N HIS A 81 -7.46 12.44 -4.50
CA HIS A 81 -7.24 11.22 -3.71
C HIS A 81 -5.98 11.25 -2.82
N PHE A 82 -5.19 12.33 -2.85
CA PHE A 82 -3.98 12.52 -2.02
C PHE A 82 -4.12 13.69 -1.05
#